data_AF-A0A0H5QL55-F1
#
_entry.id   AF-A0A0H5QL55-F1
#
_cell.length_a   1.000
_cell.length_b   1.000
_cell.length_c   1.000
_cell.angle_alpha   90.00
_cell.angle_beta   90.00
_cell.angle_gamma   90.00
#
_symmetry.space_group_name_H-M   'P 1'
#
loop_
_entity.id
_entity.type
_entity.pdbx_description
1 polymer ?
#
loop_
_entity_poly.entity_id
_entity_poly.type
_entity_poly.pdbx_seq_one_letter_code
_entity_poly.pdbx_strand_id
1 'polypeptide(L)'
;SLLLLSLFCSAASVDSSGLWYTEQVYDTLDPFLASSWREFGNLCYRISVGKIDLISPDSLKKTFGNSCAPGNDLFKEVVKVGDGKAVLTTGNAKMLIMNFMWSVQDMNFEDAGMAHYVATLFYHQTRESLPIFWGRSKGEGSRRDQTNEYSLDQDQSPEMAL
;
A
#
# COMPACT_ATOMS: atom_id res chain seq x y z
N SER A 1 -34.53 0.92 33.96
CA SER A 1 -34.77 1.85 32.83
C SER A 1 -34.49 1.12 31.54
N LEU A 2 -35.54 0.53 30.97
CA LEU A 2 -35.57 -0.16 29.69
C LEU A 2 -36.29 0.74 28.70
N LEU A 3 -35.72 0.81 27.48
CA LEU A 3 -36.37 1.08 26.19
C LEU A 3 -36.96 2.47 25.93
N LEU A 4 -36.63 3.00 24.74
CA LEU A 4 -37.25 4.01 23.85
C LEU A 4 -36.09 4.70 23.10
N LEU A 5 -35.94 4.73 21.79
CA LEU A 5 -36.81 4.62 20.60
C LEU A 5 -35.90 4.16 19.44
N SER A 6 -36.12 3.03 18.77
CA SER A 6 -37.13 2.74 17.73
C SER A 6 -36.90 3.44 16.38
N LEU A 7 -36.74 2.58 15.35
CA LEU A 7 -37.07 2.75 13.94
C LEU A 7 -36.32 3.80 13.10
N PHE A 8 -35.54 3.30 12.15
CA PHE A 8 -35.84 3.56 10.73
C PHE A 8 -35.82 2.24 9.96
N CYS A 9 -37.02 1.76 9.63
CA CYS A 9 -37.23 0.89 8.48
C CYS A 9 -37.21 1.76 7.23
N SER A 10 -36.36 1.43 6.27
CA SER A 10 -36.57 1.81 4.88
C SER A 10 -36.49 0.54 4.03
N ALA A 11 -37.66 0.03 3.65
CA ALA A 11 -37.79 -0.81 2.48
C ALA A 11 -37.63 0.10 1.26
N ALA A 12 -36.62 -0.14 0.44
CA ALA A 12 -36.51 0.34 -0.94
C ALA A 12 -35.74 -0.76 -1.70
N SER A 13 -36.48 -1.67 -2.29
CA SER A 13 -36.78 -1.68 -3.73
C SER A 13 -35.52 -1.97 -4.54
N VAL A 14 -35.39 -3.23 -4.95
CA VAL A 14 -34.42 -3.66 -5.94
C VAL A 14 -34.78 -2.98 -7.24
N ASP A 15 -34.06 -1.91 -7.58
CA ASP A 15 -34.02 -1.39 -8.94
C ASP A 15 -32.62 -1.50 -9.51
N SER A 16 -32.58 -2.18 -10.64
CA SER A 16 -31.39 -2.61 -11.36
C SER A 16 -30.79 -1.45 -12.13
N SER A 17 -30.03 -0.58 -11.45
CA SER A 17 -29.15 0.38 -12.13
C SER A 17 -28.00 0.84 -11.23
N GLY A 18 -26.89 0.09 -11.23
CA GLY A 18 -25.54 0.65 -11.35
C GLY A 18 -25.03 1.72 -10.37
N LEU A 19 -25.55 1.84 -9.15
CA LEU A 19 -25.04 2.78 -8.13
C LEU A 19 -24.97 2.09 -6.77
N TRP A 20 -23.82 1.49 -6.47
CA TRP A 20 -23.52 0.96 -5.13
C TRP A 20 -22.86 2.05 -4.29
N TYR A 21 -23.67 2.97 -3.79
CA TYR A 21 -23.32 3.83 -2.66
C TYR A 21 -24.12 3.37 -1.45
N THR A 22 -23.41 2.96 -0.40
CA THR A 22 -23.93 3.05 0.96
C THR A 22 -22.88 3.72 1.84
N GLU A 23 -23.32 4.82 2.43
CA GLU A 23 -22.65 5.73 3.35
C GLU A 23 -21.89 5.01 4.49
N GLN A 24 -20.57 5.16 4.46
CA GLN A 24 -19.82 5.83 5.54
C GLN A 24 -18.75 6.68 4.86
N VAL A 25 -19.20 7.72 4.17
CA VAL A 25 -18.32 8.70 3.53
C VAL A 25 -17.92 9.66 4.64
N TYR A 26 -16.67 9.59 5.09
CA TYR A 26 -16.02 10.82 5.53
C TYR A 26 -16.11 11.76 4.35
N ASP A 27 -17.10 12.64 4.39
CA ASP A 27 -17.06 13.86 3.61
C ASP A 27 -15.77 14.54 4.07
N THR A 28 -14.75 14.55 3.22
CA THR A 28 -13.45 15.15 3.51
C THR A 28 -13.60 16.67 3.52
N LEU A 29 -14.44 17.18 4.42
CA LEU A 29 -14.65 18.60 4.71
C LEU A 29 -13.46 19.17 5.48
N ASP A 30 -12.64 18.31 6.10
CA ASP A 30 -11.37 18.73 6.67
C ASP A 30 -10.35 19.02 5.55
N PRO A 31 -10.00 20.30 5.29
CA PRO A 31 -9.11 20.65 4.19
C PRO A 31 -7.68 20.16 4.41
N PHE A 32 -7.26 20.02 5.68
CA PHE A 32 -5.95 19.51 6.04
C PHE A 32 -5.86 18.03 5.67
N LEU A 33 -6.82 17.21 6.11
CA LEU A 33 -6.81 15.78 5.84
C LEU A 33 -6.95 15.48 4.33
N ALA A 34 -7.74 16.27 3.60
CA ALA A 34 -7.84 16.19 2.14
C ALA A 34 -6.50 16.50 1.46
N SER A 35 -5.80 17.54 1.90
CA SER A 35 -4.48 17.90 1.38
C SER A 35 -3.43 16.83 1.70
N SER A 36 -3.39 16.36 2.95
CA SER A 36 -2.46 15.31 3.40
C SER A 36 -2.70 13.98 2.69
N TRP A 37 -3.96 13.62 2.41
CA TRP A 37 -4.28 12.42 1.63
C TRP A 37 -3.73 12.49 0.21
N ARG A 38 -3.92 13.64 -0.47
CA ARG A 38 -3.38 13.88 -1.81
C ARG A 38 -1.85 13.82 -1.80
N GLU A 39 -1.22 14.44 -0.82
CA GLU A 39 0.24 14.43 -0.67
C GLU A 39 0.76 13.02 -0.40
N PHE A 40 0.11 12.27 0.49
CA PHE A 40 0.43 10.88 0.76
C PHE A 40 0.38 10.01 -0.50
N GLY A 41 -0.67 10.12 -1.31
CA GLY A 41 -0.76 9.38 -2.57
C GLY A 41 0.38 9.72 -3.54
N ASN A 42 0.75 11.00 -3.65
CA ASN A 42 1.91 11.44 -4.44
C ASN A 42 3.22 10.85 -3.88
N LEU A 43 3.40 10.86 -2.57
CA LEU A 43 4.58 10.30 -1.91
C LEU A 43 4.66 8.78 -2.11
N CYS A 44 3.55 8.04 -1.99
CA CYS A 44 3.52 6.61 -2.31
C CYS A 44 3.97 6.33 -3.75
N TYR A 45 3.51 7.14 -4.71
CA TYR A 45 3.97 7.04 -6.10
C TYR A 45 5.47 7.34 -6.23
N ARG A 46 5.96 8.41 -5.59
CA ARG A 46 7.39 8.75 -5.62
C ARG A 46 8.27 7.67 -4.99
N ILE A 47 7.80 7.05 -3.92
CA ILE A 47 8.45 5.89 -3.28
C ILE A 47 8.48 4.71 -4.25
N SER A 48 7.36 4.37 -4.90
CA SER A 48 7.29 3.21 -5.81
C SER A 48 8.22 3.34 -7.03
N VAL A 49 8.50 4.57 -7.48
CA VAL A 49 9.45 4.83 -8.56
C VAL A 49 10.89 5.14 -8.09
N GLY A 50 11.16 5.12 -6.78
CA GLY A 50 12.50 5.34 -6.22
C GLY A 50 13.01 6.80 -6.34
N LYS A 51 12.11 7.78 -6.27
CA LYS A 51 12.41 9.23 -6.42
C LYS A 51 12.38 10.01 -5.10
N ILE A 52 12.51 9.33 -3.97
CA ILE A 52 12.53 9.95 -2.65
C ILE A 52 13.39 9.14 -1.70
N ASP A 53 14.11 9.85 -0.84
CA ASP A 53 14.85 9.24 0.26
C ASP A 53 13.86 8.84 1.35
N LEU A 54 13.93 7.57 1.74
CA LEU A 54 13.06 7.04 2.79
C LEU A 54 13.54 7.52 4.15
N ILE A 55 12.61 7.99 4.97
CA ILE A 55 12.83 8.22 6.40
C ILE A 55 13.29 6.90 7.03
N SER A 56 14.40 6.95 7.78
CA SER A 56 14.98 5.76 8.39
C SER A 56 14.00 5.11 9.39
N PRO A 57 14.05 3.78 9.57
CA PRO A 57 13.24 3.09 10.58
C PRO A 57 13.42 3.66 12.00
N ASP A 58 14.62 4.12 12.34
CA ASP A 58 14.90 4.72 13.64
C ASP A 58 14.19 6.07 13.81
N SER A 59 14.20 6.91 12.78
CA SER A 59 13.45 8.17 12.76
C SER A 59 11.94 7.93 12.81
N LEU A 60 11.43 6.91 12.09
CA LEU A 60 10.02 6.51 12.19
C LEU A 60 9.65 6.07 13.61
N LYS A 61 10.49 5.27 14.26
CA LYS A 61 10.27 4.81 15.63
C LYS A 61 10.33 5.96 16.62
N LYS A 62 11.25 6.91 16.44
CA LYS A 62 11.35 8.13 17.27
C LYS A 62 10.08 8.98 17.14
N THR A 63 9.58 9.20 15.93
CA THR A 63 8.41 10.05 15.67
C THR A 63 7.10 9.39 16.10
N PHE A 64 6.85 8.15 15.68
CA PHE A 64 5.59 7.48 15.98
C PHE A 64 5.56 6.87 17.39
N GLY A 65 6.70 6.58 17.99
CA GLY A 65 6.78 6.01 19.34
C GLY A 65 5.81 4.84 19.54
N ASN A 66 4.87 5.02 20.47
CA ASN A 66 3.84 4.04 20.81
C ASN A 66 2.80 3.81 19.69
N SER A 67 2.64 4.76 18.76
CA SER A 67 1.71 4.66 17.63
C SER A 67 2.27 3.86 16.45
N CYS A 68 3.53 3.42 16.53
CA CYS A 68 4.12 2.53 15.53
C CYS A 68 3.43 1.14 15.52
N ALA A 69 3.08 0.61 16.70
CA ALA A 69 2.37 -0.67 16.81
C ALA A 69 0.93 -0.62 16.29
N PRO A 70 0.08 0.37 16.67
CA PRO A 70 -1.20 0.60 16.01
C PRO A 70 -1.10 0.79 14.49
N GLY A 71 -0.08 1.50 14.00
CA GLY A 71 0.19 1.60 12.56
C GLY A 71 0.47 0.24 11.91
N ASN A 72 1.31 -0.59 12.54
CA ASN A 72 1.58 -1.97 12.12
C ASN A 72 0.32 -2.81 11.96
N ASP A 73 -0.57 -2.77 12.95
CA ASP A 73 -1.78 -3.58 12.92
C ASP A 73 -2.78 -3.04 11.90
N LEU A 74 -2.88 -1.72 11.75
CA LEU A 74 -3.72 -1.08 10.76
C LEU A 74 -3.28 -1.42 9.33
N PHE A 75 -1.98 -1.35 9.01
CA PHE A 75 -1.52 -1.67 7.66
C PHE A 75 -1.58 -3.16 7.33
N LYS A 76 -1.58 -4.06 8.34
CA LYS A 76 -1.96 -5.47 8.12
C LYS A 76 -3.41 -5.61 7.66
N GLU A 77 -4.33 -4.82 8.22
CA GLU A 77 -5.72 -4.81 7.78
C GLU A 77 -5.85 -4.23 6.37
N VAL A 78 -5.13 -3.16 6.04
CA VAL A 78 -5.09 -2.59 4.69
C VAL A 78 -4.67 -3.62 3.64
N VAL A 79 -3.67 -4.45 3.96
CA VAL A 79 -3.21 -5.54 3.07
C VAL A 79 -4.32 -6.56 2.77
N LYS A 80 -5.25 -6.80 3.71
CA LYS A 80 -6.35 -7.77 3.55
C LYS A 80 -7.50 -7.25 2.69
N VAL A 81 -7.57 -5.94 2.45
CA VAL A 81 -8.72 -5.27 1.82
C VAL A 81 -8.70 -5.34 0.28
N GLY A 82 -7.69 -5.93 -0.35
CA GLY A 82 -7.72 -6.16 -1.80
C GLY A 82 -6.46 -6.79 -2.40
N ASP A 83 -6.44 -6.89 -3.73
CA ASP A 83 -5.36 -7.48 -4.53
C ASP A 83 -4.15 -6.54 -4.73
N GLY A 84 -4.10 -5.43 -4.00
CA GLY A 84 -3.06 -4.42 -4.13
C GLY A 84 -3.26 -3.40 -5.26
N LYS A 85 -4.24 -3.55 -6.17
CA LYS A 85 -4.43 -2.61 -7.29
C LYS A 85 -5.14 -1.31 -6.89
N ALA A 86 -6.05 -1.40 -5.93
CA ALA A 86 -6.97 -0.32 -5.56
C ALA A 86 -6.80 0.16 -4.11
N VAL A 87 -5.62 -0.04 -3.50
CA VAL A 87 -5.41 0.21 -2.06
C VAL A 87 -5.74 1.65 -1.64
N LEU A 88 -5.48 2.63 -2.50
CA LEU A 88 -5.80 4.04 -2.25
C LEU A 88 -7.22 4.45 -2.70
N THR A 89 -7.91 3.62 -3.46
CA THR A 89 -9.22 3.95 -4.04
C THR A 89 -10.37 3.16 -3.38
N THR A 90 -10.07 2.03 -2.74
CA THR A 90 -11.04 1.26 -1.96
C THR A 90 -11.39 1.98 -0.67
N GLY A 91 -12.70 2.18 -0.41
CA GLY A 91 -13.20 2.94 0.73
C GLY A 91 -12.66 2.46 2.09
N ASN A 92 -12.57 1.15 2.32
CA ASN A 92 -12.12 0.60 3.60
C ASN A 92 -10.62 0.89 3.87
N ALA A 93 -9.75 0.64 2.89
CA ALA A 93 -8.32 0.88 3.04
C ALA A 93 -8.01 2.37 3.15
N LYS A 94 -8.66 3.19 2.31
CA LYS A 94 -8.58 4.65 2.37
C LYS A 94 -9.00 5.17 3.76
N MET A 95 -10.14 4.71 4.27
CA MET A 95 -10.64 5.14 5.58
C MET A 95 -9.68 4.78 6.71
N LEU A 96 -9.13 3.56 6.72
CA LEU A 96 -8.15 3.15 7.73
C LEU A 96 -6.93 4.07 7.71
N ILE A 97 -6.35 4.33 6.53
CA ILE A 97 -5.17 5.18 6.41
C ILE A 97 -5.49 6.63 6.81
N MET A 98 -6.64 7.17 6.41
CA MET A 98 -7.06 8.52 6.79
C MET A 98 -7.30 8.66 8.31
N ASN A 99 -7.90 7.66 8.95
CA ASN A 99 -8.06 7.63 10.41
C ASN A 99 -6.68 7.59 11.11
N PHE A 100 -5.72 6.85 10.56
CA PHE A 100 -4.36 6.85 11.09
C PHE A 100 -3.72 8.23 11.00
N MET A 101 -3.77 8.88 9.83
CA MET A 101 -3.28 10.25 9.65
C MET A 101 -3.89 11.22 10.64
N TRP A 102 -5.20 11.16 10.83
CA TRP A 102 -5.90 11.96 11.84
C TRP A 102 -5.36 11.72 13.25
N SER A 103 -5.16 10.45 13.62
CA SER A 103 -4.68 10.09 14.96
C SER A 103 -3.25 10.56 15.29
N VAL A 104 -2.46 10.85 14.26
CA VAL A 104 -1.05 11.27 14.40
C VAL A 104 -0.84 12.74 14.05
N GLN A 105 -1.89 13.50 13.73
CA GLN A 105 -1.78 14.86 13.19
C GLN A 105 -1.00 15.82 14.12
N ASP A 106 -1.11 15.64 15.44
CA ASP A 106 -0.50 16.49 16.45
C ASP A 106 0.92 16.04 16.84
N MET A 107 1.49 15.04 16.14
CA MET A 107 2.86 14.59 16.37
C MET A 107 3.89 15.54 15.76
N ASN A 108 5.11 15.52 16.30
CA ASN A 108 6.22 16.30 15.78
C ASN A 108 6.90 15.58 14.60
N PHE A 109 6.71 16.12 13.40
CA PHE A 109 7.31 15.62 12.17
C PHE A 109 8.51 16.49 11.76
N GLU A 110 9.61 16.37 12.52
CA GLU A 110 10.78 17.27 12.49
C GLU A 110 11.31 17.56 11.07
N ASP A 111 11.55 16.51 10.28
CA ASP A 111 12.32 16.62 9.02
C ASP A 111 11.45 16.62 7.75
N ALA A 112 10.16 16.33 7.88
CA ALA A 112 9.23 16.21 6.76
C ALA A 112 7.78 16.32 7.24
N GLY A 113 6.82 16.58 6.36
CA GLY A 113 5.40 16.58 6.73
C GLY A 113 4.88 15.20 7.15
N MET A 114 3.78 15.17 7.91
CA MET A 114 3.05 13.96 8.32
C MET A 114 2.88 12.96 7.18
N ALA A 115 2.46 13.44 6.00
CA ALA A 115 2.21 12.60 4.84
C ALA A 115 3.45 11.79 4.42
N HIS A 116 4.66 12.35 4.58
CA HIS A 116 5.92 11.66 4.27
C HIS A 116 6.21 10.56 5.28
N TYR A 117 6.13 10.87 6.58
CA TYR A 117 6.29 9.87 7.64
C TYR A 117 5.30 8.71 7.49
N VAL A 118 4.03 9.01 7.22
CA VAL A 118 2.99 8.00 7.04
C VAL A 118 3.22 7.19 5.75
N ALA A 119 3.63 7.82 4.64
CA ALA A 119 3.95 7.12 3.39
C ALA A 119 5.15 6.19 3.53
N THR A 120 6.21 6.62 4.21
CA THR A 120 7.40 5.79 4.46
C THR A 120 7.09 4.64 5.43
N LEU A 121 6.31 4.90 6.49
CA LEU A 121 5.83 3.85 7.39
C LEU A 121 5.00 2.81 6.63
N PHE A 122 4.06 3.28 5.80
CA PHE A 122 3.23 2.43 4.97
C PHE A 122 4.06 1.57 4.01
N TYR A 123 5.07 2.15 3.37
CA TYR A 123 6.01 1.41 2.53
C TYR A 123 6.76 0.31 3.28
N HIS A 124 7.40 0.62 4.41
CA HIS A 124 8.15 -0.38 5.16
C HIS A 124 7.28 -1.55 5.60
N GLN A 125 6.03 -1.29 5.97
CA GLN A 125 5.13 -2.32 6.48
C GLN A 125 4.46 -3.14 5.39
N THR A 126 4.28 -2.59 4.19
CA THR A 126 3.47 -3.24 3.15
C THR A 126 4.20 -3.55 1.85
N ARG A 127 5.47 -3.15 1.68
CA ARG A 127 6.22 -3.39 0.43
C ARG A 127 6.24 -4.85 -0.03
N GLU A 128 6.38 -5.79 0.90
CA GLU A 128 6.43 -7.22 0.60
C GLU A 128 5.02 -7.80 0.35
N SER A 129 4.01 -7.24 1.00
CA SER A 129 2.63 -7.75 0.97
C SER A 129 1.76 -7.12 -0.11
N LEU A 130 2.12 -5.93 -0.60
CA LEU A 130 1.45 -5.22 -1.70
C LEU A 130 2.39 -5.04 -2.90
N PRO A 131 2.97 -6.12 -3.46
CA PRO A 131 3.94 -6.00 -4.54
C PRO A 131 3.35 -5.41 -5.82
N ILE A 132 2.03 -5.48 -6.04
CA ILE A 132 1.38 -4.83 -7.20
C ILE A 132 1.24 -3.32 -7.00
N PHE A 133 1.00 -2.89 -5.76
CA PHE A 133 0.88 -1.47 -5.41
C PHE A 133 2.24 -0.77 -5.49
N TRP A 134 3.27 -1.39 -4.90
CA TRP A 134 4.62 -0.83 -4.81
C TRP A 134 5.49 -1.17 -6.02
N GLY A 135 5.22 -2.31 -6.65
CA GLY A 135 6.03 -2.86 -7.70
C GLY A 135 5.59 -2.40 -9.08
N ARG A 136 6.57 -1.84 -9.78
CA ARG A 136 6.73 -1.95 -11.24
C ARG A 136 6.21 -3.29 -11.73
N SER A 137 5.32 -3.29 -12.71
CA SER A 137 4.98 -4.49 -13.48
C SER A 137 6.27 -5.22 -13.86
N LYS A 138 6.49 -6.43 -13.33
CA LYS A 138 7.45 -7.38 -13.89
C LYS A 138 6.95 -7.76 -15.29
N GLY A 139 7.27 -6.93 -16.26
CA GLY A 139 7.30 -7.29 -17.68
C GLY A 139 8.75 -7.21 -18.13
N GLU A 140 9.21 -8.28 -18.77
CA GLU A 140 10.50 -8.40 -19.48
C GLU A 140 11.75 -8.71 -18.61
N GLY A 141 11.85 -9.99 -18.27
CA GLY A 141 13.09 -10.62 -17.82
C GLY A 141 12.99 -12.15 -17.71
N SER A 142 12.04 -12.78 -18.41
CA SER A 142 12.03 -14.23 -18.59
C SER A 142 12.92 -14.58 -19.79
N ARG A 143 14.24 -14.54 -19.59
CA ARG A 143 15.21 -15.20 -20.49
C ARG A 143 16.60 -15.24 -19.83
N ARG A 144 16.90 -16.38 -19.23
CA ARG A 144 18.21 -17.05 -19.17
C ARG A 144 17.89 -18.48 -18.76
N ASP A 145 17.41 -19.23 -19.75
CA ASP A 145 18.20 -20.24 -20.46
C ASP A 145 18.39 -21.47 -19.58
N GLN A 146 17.39 -22.35 -19.67
CA GLN A 146 17.68 -23.77 -19.72
C GLN A 146 18.60 -24.00 -20.93
N THR A 147 19.87 -24.33 -20.69
CA THR A 147 20.60 -25.16 -21.65
C THR A 147 21.54 -26.10 -20.90
N ASN A 148 21.04 -27.33 -20.82
CA ASN A 148 21.71 -28.61 -20.67
C ASN A 148 23.24 -28.65 -20.56
N GLU A 149 23.64 -29.47 -19.58
CA GLU A 149 24.79 -30.36 -19.63
C GLU A 149 25.19 -30.75 -21.05
N TYR A 150 26.41 -30.40 -21.46
CA TYR A 150 27.26 -31.31 -22.22
C TYR A 150 28.72 -31.04 -21.82
N SER A 151 29.27 -31.97 -21.06
CA SER A 151 30.70 -32.13 -20.83
C SER A 151 31.40 -32.30 -22.18
N LEU A 152 32.35 -31.42 -22.48
CA LEU A 152 33.25 -31.59 -23.61
C LEU A 152 34.51 -32.32 -23.13
N ASP A 153 34.43 -33.64 -23.08
CA ASP A 153 35.61 -34.50 -23.11
C ASP A 153 36.20 -34.41 -24.52
N GLN A 154 37.29 -33.65 -24.67
CA GLN A 154 38.12 -33.71 -25.86
C GLN A 154 39.15 -34.82 -25.67
N ASP A 155 38.85 -35.99 -26.22
CA ASP A 155 39.85 -37.04 -26.43
C ASP A 155 39.94 -37.42 -27.92
N GLN A 156 41.15 -37.19 -28.44
CA GLN A 156 41.89 -37.87 -29.51
C GLN A 156 41.39 -37.95 -30.98
N SER A 157 42.23 -37.33 -31.83
CA SER A 157 42.62 -37.69 -33.22
C SER A 157 42.73 -39.22 -33.45
N PRO A 158 42.55 -39.78 -34.68
CA PRO A 158 43.44 -39.50 -35.82
C PRO A 158 42.83 -39.48 -37.24
N GLU A 159 43.54 -38.75 -38.12
CA GLU A 159 43.99 -39.15 -39.46
C GLU A 159 43.02 -39.87 -40.42
N MET A 160 42.68 -39.23 -41.55
CA MET A 160 42.49 -39.94 -42.81
C MET A 160 42.95 -39.11 -44.02
N ALA A 161 43.68 -39.83 -44.87
CA ALA A 161 44.38 -39.43 -46.07
C ALA A 161 43.48 -38.93 -47.20
N LEU A 162 44.06 -38.11 -48.09
CA LEU A 162 43.92 -38.21 -49.54
C LEU A 162 45.18 -37.64 -50.21
#